data_AF-A0A558ADE8-F1
#
_entry.id   AF-A0A558ADE8-F1
#
_cell.length_a   1.000
_cell.length_b   1.000
_cell.length_c   1.000
_cell.angle_alpha   90.00
_cell.angle_beta   90.00
_cell.angle_gamma   90.00
#
_symmetry.space_group_name_H-M   'P 1'
#
loop_
_entity.id
_entity.type
_entity.pdbx_description
1 polymer ?
#
loop_
_entity_poly.entity_id
_entity_poly.type
_entity_poly.pdbx_seq_one_letter_code
_entity_poly.pdbx_strand_id
1 'polypeptide(L)' 'MRDEQVRARELSELLDVYQQEQVAGAFIFTWAGYTYPYSDDPEHNFDTAGYGVVAVLPDGTLRPKAACDMLAARK' A
#
# COMPACT_ATOMS: atom_id res chain seq x y z
N MET A 1 2.04 -0.42 15.53
CA MET A 1 2.29 0.12 14.17
C MET A 1 2.19 -1.03 13.18
N ARG A 2 1.53 -0.87 12.03
CA ARG A 2 1.44 -1.93 11.00
C ARG A 2 2.69 -1.92 10.11
N ASP A 3 3.16 -3.10 9.73
CA ASP A 3 4.34 -3.30 8.88
C ASP A 3 3.95 -3.25 7.38
N GLU A 4 4.69 -2.48 6.58
CA GLU A 4 4.42 -2.36 5.13
C GLU A 4 4.66 -3.66 4.37
N GLN A 5 5.67 -4.45 4.75
CA GLN A 5 6.01 -5.73 4.12
C GLN A 5 4.91 -6.76 4.36
N VAL A 6 4.35 -6.80 5.56
CA VAL A 6 3.21 -7.68 5.87
C VAL A 6 2.04 -7.34 4.97
N ARG A 7 1.71 -6.05 4.80
CA ARG A 7 0.63 -5.63 3.89
C ARG A 7 0.91 -5.91 2.42
N ALA A 8 2.15 -5.74 1.97
CA ALA A 8 2.55 -6.10 0.61
C ALA A 8 2.36 -7.61 0.37
N ARG A 9 2.72 -8.43 1.36
CA ARG A 9 2.52 -9.88 1.30
C ARG A 9 1.03 -10.27 1.28
N GLU A 10 0.21 -9.71 2.17
CA GLU A 10 -1.23 -9.97 2.19
C GLU A 10 -1.91 -9.61 0.86
N LEU A 11 -1.56 -8.45 0.28
CA LEU A 11 -2.07 -8.03 -1.02
C LEU A 11 -1.59 -8.98 -2.15
N SER A 12 -0.33 -9.38 -2.10
CA SER A 12 0.25 -10.37 -3.03
C SER A 12 -0.51 -11.69 -2.99
N GLU A 13 -0.76 -12.23 -1.79
CA GLU A 13 -1.52 -13.47 -1.59
C GLU A 13 -2.95 -13.35 -2.12
N LEU A 14 -3.61 -12.20 -1.93
CA LEU A 14 -4.95 -11.96 -2.48
C LEU A 14 -4.97 -11.93 -4.02
N LEU A 15 -3.96 -11.31 -4.64
CA LEU A 15 -3.82 -11.30 -6.10
C LEU A 15 -3.55 -12.70 -6.66
N ASP A 16 -2.80 -13.54 -5.95
CA ASP A 16 -2.58 -14.94 -6.34
C ASP A 16 -3.89 -15.72 -6.34
N VAL A 17 -4.76 -15.51 -5.34
CA VAL A 17 -6.11 -16.10 -5.31
C VAL A 17 -6.93 -15.62 -6.51
N TYR A 18 -6.94 -14.32 -6.81
CA TYR A 18 -7.69 -13.80 -7.97
C TYR A 18 -7.22 -14.37 -9.31
N GLN A 19 -5.90 -14.58 -9.44
CA GLN A 19 -5.33 -15.21 -10.62
C GLN A 19 -5.72 -16.69 -10.72
N GLN A 20 -5.73 -17.44 -9.61
CA GLN A 20 -6.17 -18.83 -9.55
C GLN A 20 -7.65 -18.99 -9.92
N GLU A 21 -8.49 -18.07 -9.45
CA GLU A 21 -9.93 -18.04 -9.73
C GLU A 21 -10.27 -17.40 -11.10
N GLN A 22 -9.26 -17.12 -11.93
CA GLN A 22 -9.41 -16.59 -13.30
C GLN A 22 -10.22 -15.29 -13.37
N VAL A 23 -10.09 -14.42 -12.36
CA VAL A 23 -10.71 -13.10 -12.36
C VAL A 23 -10.13 -12.27 -13.51
N ALA A 24 -11.00 -11.61 -14.29
CA ALA A 24 -10.59 -10.85 -15.47
C ALA A 24 -9.71 -9.62 -15.14
N GLY A 25 -9.77 -9.11 -13.91
CA GLY A 25 -8.92 -8.03 -13.42
C GLY A 25 -9.34 -7.56 -12.03
N ALA A 26 -8.43 -6.87 -11.34
CA ALA A 26 -8.66 -6.26 -10.04
C ALA A 26 -8.05 -4.85 -10.00
N PHE A 27 -8.62 -3.98 -9.17
CA PHE A 27 -8.14 -2.62 -8.96
C PHE A 27 -7.75 -2.43 -7.49
N ILE A 28 -6.68 -1.67 -7.25
CA ILE A 28 -6.34 -1.24 -5.90
C ILE A 28 -7.33 -0.18 -5.45
N PHE A 29 -7.87 -0.36 -4.24
CA PHE A 29 -8.90 0.51 -3.68
C PHE A 29 -8.50 1.99 -3.66
N THR A 30 -7.28 2.32 -3.26
CA THR A 30 -6.79 3.70 -3.25
C THR A 30 -5.29 3.80 -3.49
N TRP A 31 -4.88 4.88 -4.16
CA TRP A 31 -3.47 5.19 -4.40
C TRP A 31 -2.76 5.66 -3.13
N ALA A 32 -3.34 6.62 -2.40
CA ALA A 32 -2.73 7.25 -1.23
C ALA A 32 -3.78 7.51 -0.14
N GLY A 33 -3.34 7.56 1.12
CA GLY A 33 -4.16 8.01 2.24
C GLY A 33 -4.02 9.51 2.46
N TYR A 34 -4.58 10.36 1.59
CA TYR A 34 -4.39 11.82 1.67
C TYR A 34 -4.81 12.45 3.01
N THR A 35 -5.73 11.81 3.74
CA THR A 35 -6.19 12.23 5.08
C THR A 35 -5.43 11.55 6.22
N TYR A 36 -4.43 10.72 5.91
CA TYR A 36 -3.61 9.95 6.84
C TYR A 36 -2.12 10.24 6.54
N PRO A 37 -1.62 11.42 6.95
CA PRO A 37 -0.27 11.85 6.58
C PRO A 37 0.81 10.95 7.19
N TYR A 38 1.94 10.85 6.51
CA TYR A 38 3.15 10.25 7.06
C TYR A 38 3.77 11.20 8.09
N SER A 39 4.37 10.62 9.13
CA SER A 39 5.20 11.31 10.12
C SER A 39 6.39 10.45 10.47
N ASP A 40 7.53 11.08 10.75
CA ASP A 40 8.70 10.39 11.33
C ASP A 40 8.48 10.05 12.81
N ASP A 41 7.53 10.73 13.48
CA ASP A 41 7.06 10.36 14.81
C ASP A 41 6.07 9.18 14.69
N PRO A 42 6.40 7.99 15.22
CA PRO A 42 5.53 6.81 15.13
C PRO A 42 4.14 6.99 15.75
N GLU A 43 3.99 7.84 16.76
CA GLU A 43 2.68 8.09 17.41
C GLU A 43 1.74 8.92 16.53
N HIS A 44 2.31 9.71 15.62
CA HIS A 44 1.58 10.57 14.69
C HIS A 44 1.63 10.05 13.24
N ASN A 45 2.22 8.86 13.02
CA ASN A 45 2.31 8.26 11.70
C ASN A 45 1.03 7.48 11.35
N PHE A 46 0.01 8.23 10.92
CA PHE A 46 -1.28 7.68 10.54
C PHE A 46 -1.27 6.97 9.19
N ASP A 47 -0.28 7.23 8.35
CA ASP A 47 -0.09 6.56 7.05
C ASP A 47 0.04 5.02 7.20
N THR A 48 0.56 4.55 8.34
CA THR A 48 0.62 3.11 8.67
C THR A 48 -0.78 2.48 8.73
N ALA A 49 -1.80 3.28 9.02
CA ALA A 49 -3.19 2.85 9.07
C ALA A 49 -3.91 2.92 7.71
N GLY A 50 -3.38 3.67 6.75
CA GLY A 50 -4.00 3.90 5.45
C GLY A 50 -3.78 2.77 4.44
N TYR A 51 -4.78 2.49 3.60
CA TYR A 51 -4.71 1.43 2.57
C TYR A 51 -3.95 1.83 1.30
N GLY A 52 -3.48 3.08 1.20
CA GLY A 52 -2.72 3.56 0.04
C GLY A 52 -1.41 2.79 -0.18
N VAL A 53 -1.02 2.66 -1.44
CA VAL A 53 0.23 2.04 -1.89
C VAL A 53 1.39 3.05 -1.93
N VAL A 54 1.11 4.35 -1.83
CA VAL A 54 2.12 5.38 -1.56
C VAL A 54 1.82 6.10 -0.25
N ALA A 55 2.87 6.62 0.38
CA ALA A 55 2.78 7.55 1.50
C ALA A 55 2.85 8.99 0.99
N VAL A 56 2.07 9.89 1.61
CA VAL A 56 2.14 11.34 1.36
C VAL A 56 3.01 11.95 2.46
N LEU A 57 4.16 12.50 2.08
CA LEU A 57 5.09 13.14 3.00
C LEU A 57 4.62 14.56 3.37
N PRO A 58 5.12 15.15 4.48
CA PRO A 58 4.70 16.47 4.93
C PRO A 58 4.90 17.60 3.90
N ASP A 59 5.86 17.45 2.98
CA ASP A 59 6.12 18.41 1.89
C ASP A 59 5.23 18.17 0.65
N GLY A 60 4.29 17.21 0.72
CA GLY A 60 3.39 16.84 -0.36
C GLY A 60 3.99 15.89 -1.40
N THR A 61 5.26 15.49 -1.24
CA THR A 61 5.86 14.48 -2.11
C THR A 61 5.33 13.09 -1.79
N LEU A 62 5.48 12.17 -2.75
CA LEU A 62 5.01 10.79 -2.64
C LEU A 62 6.20 9.84 -2.47
N ARG A 63 6.09 8.92 -1.51
CA ARG A 63 7.03 7.81 -1.35
C ARG A 63 6.33 6.49 -1.69
N PRO A 64 6.88 5.65 -2.59
CA PRO A 64 6.43 4.28 -2.76
C PRO A 64 6.49 3.51 -1.44
N LYS A 65 5.44 2.75 -1.13
CA LYS A 65 5.48 1.75 -0.05
C LYS A 65 5.87 0.40 -0.61
N ALA A 66 6.18 -0.56 0.27
CA ALA A 66 6.46 -1.94 -0.12
C ALA A 66 5.38 -2.54 -1.05
N ALA A 67 4.10 -2.18 -0.86
CA ALA A 67 3.01 -2.64 -1.73
C ALA A 67 3.09 -2.06 -3.15
N CYS A 68 3.55 -0.81 -3.33
CA CYS A 68 3.75 -0.22 -4.66
C CYS A 68 4.88 -0.94 -5.40
N ASP A 69 6.00 -1.18 -4.72
CA ASP A 69 7.14 -1.88 -5.31
C ASP A 69 6.77 -3.32 -5.68
N MET A 70 6.02 -4.01 -4.81
CA MET A 70 5.49 -5.36 -5.07
C MET A 70 4.59 -5.37 -6.32
N LEU A 71 3.66 -4.42 -6.44
CA LEU A 71 2.79 -4.31 -7.60
C LEU A 71 3.56 -4.03 -8.89
N ALA A 72 4.57 -3.15 -8.83
CA ALA A 72 5.42 -2.84 -9.98
C ALA A 72 6.30 -4.02 -10.44
N ALA A 73 6.65 -4.92 -9.52
CA ALA A 73 7.43 -6.11 -9.82
C ALA A 73 6.59 -7.28 -10.37
N ARG A 74 5.27 -7.29 -10.14
CA ARG A 74 4.35 -8.30 -10.68
C ARG A 74 4.13 -8.07 -12.19
N LYS A 75 4.18 -9.15 -12.97
CA LYS A 75 3.97 -9.16 -14.43
C LYS A 75 2.71 -9.93 -14.78
#